data_AF-A0AAD6LAD2-F1
#
_entry.id   AF-A0AAD6LAD2-F1
#
_cell.length_a   1.000
_cell.length_b   1.000
_cell.length_c   1.000
_cell.angle_alpha   90.00
_cell.angle_beta   90.00
_cell.angle_gamma   90.00
#
_symmetry.space_group_name_H-M   'P 1'
#
loop_
_entity.id
_entity.type
_entity.pdbx_description
1 polymer ?
#
loop_
_entity_poly.entity_id
_entity_poly.type
_entity_poly.pdbx_seq_one_letter_code
_entity_poly.pdbx_strand_id
1 'polypeptide(L)'
;MYVTRPLSMYKRNPSALSSAPPEGSNSGILIIQDEEVDLTCCFCCSKIDFVKDLPFPQNKNLTVSYTTSTADGQTINITNQVIFIPVLNQPLSSNRYYVIERQGKHKGEANTNAKEEDETTCCFGFCRHNPDKEPQSFDPKDVYEQFEICKSKRFVSTSTARDFELKEAAGLDRNLRARLPDFHLPLSQRSSAPVVVGNWYCPFMFIKEGKLKDQMSISRYYEMTLEQRWEQIFASEYNSSEGNPVMLLFREKRLLLQVEKLHRTKGMQLMG
;
A
#
# COMPACT_ATOMS: atom_id res chain seq x y z
N MET A 1 -2.17 6.81 -5.38
CA MET A 1 -2.78 5.52 -4.98
C MET A 1 -1.95 4.39 -5.56
N TYR A 2 -2.04 3.20 -4.98
CA TYR A 2 -1.24 2.06 -5.41
C TYR A 2 -2.13 0.92 -5.91
N VAL A 3 -1.76 0.36 -7.05
CA VAL A 3 -2.15 -1.01 -7.38
C VAL A 3 -1.26 -1.98 -6.63
N THR A 4 -1.67 -3.24 -6.55
CA THR A 4 -0.77 -4.30 -6.07
C THR A 4 -0.44 -5.27 -7.19
N ARG A 5 0.72 -5.92 -7.08
CA ARG A 5 1.13 -7.01 -7.97
C ARG A 5 1.82 -8.12 -7.17
N PRO A 6 1.61 -9.39 -7.52
CA PRO A 6 2.28 -10.50 -6.84
C PRO A 6 3.78 -10.50 -7.14
N LEU A 7 4.59 -10.85 -6.15
CA LEU A 7 6.04 -10.90 -6.29
C LEU A 7 6.47 -11.97 -7.30
N SER A 8 5.75 -13.09 -7.39
CA SER A 8 6.01 -14.16 -8.36
C SER A 8 5.98 -13.66 -9.82
N MET A 9 5.12 -12.69 -10.15
CA MET A 9 5.05 -12.08 -11.47
C MET A 9 6.38 -11.47 -11.90
N TYR A 10 7.02 -10.71 -11.00
CA TYR A 10 8.31 -10.07 -11.28
C TYR A 10 9.47 -11.06 -11.27
N LYS A 11 9.37 -12.15 -10.49
CA LYS A 11 10.35 -13.25 -10.55
C LYS A 11 10.31 -13.95 -11.91
N ARG A 12 9.11 -14.19 -12.45
CA ARG A 12 8.92 -14.79 -13.78
C ARG A 12 9.31 -13.85 -14.92
N ASN A 13 9.06 -12.55 -14.76
CA ASN A 13 9.41 -11.53 -15.75
C ASN A 13 10.10 -10.32 -15.10
N PRO A 14 11.42 -10.38 -14.89
CA PRO A 14 12.16 -9.28 -14.25
C PRO A 14 12.13 -7.97 -15.04
N SER A 15 11.96 -8.02 -16.37
CA SER A 15 11.91 -6.80 -17.20
C SER A 15 10.69 -5.93 -16.86
N ALA A 16 9.62 -6.52 -16.32
CA ALA A 16 8.44 -5.79 -15.87
C ALA A 16 8.71 -4.86 -14.68
N LEU A 17 9.83 -5.01 -13.97
CA LEU A 17 10.23 -4.08 -12.90
C LEU A 17 10.56 -2.68 -13.43
N SER A 18 11.00 -2.58 -14.69
CA SER A 18 11.35 -1.31 -15.34
C SER A 18 10.17 -0.62 -16.01
N SER A 19 9.01 -1.27 -16.05
CA SER A 19 7.77 -0.66 -16.53
C SER A 19 7.35 0.48 -15.61
N ALA A 20 6.94 1.60 -16.18
CA ALA A 20 6.35 2.70 -15.43
C ALA A 20 5.07 2.25 -14.69
N PRO A 21 4.75 2.85 -13.52
CA PRO A 21 3.49 2.59 -12.84
C PRO A 21 2.30 2.83 -13.79
N PRO A 22 1.25 2.00 -13.74
CA PRO A 22 0.47 1.80 -14.95
C PRO A 22 -0.58 2.89 -15.21
N GLU A 23 -0.84 3.85 -14.30
CA GLU A 23 -1.75 4.98 -14.59
C GLU A 23 -1.54 6.25 -13.73
N GLY A 24 -1.44 7.41 -14.39
CA GLY A 24 -1.68 8.73 -13.79
C GLY A 24 -0.57 9.24 -12.85
N SER A 25 -0.53 10.57 -12.68
CA SER A 25 0.36 11.20 -11.70
C SER A 25 0.00 10.76 -10.27
N ASN A 26 1.01 10.57 -9.43
CA ASN A 26 0.90 10.13 -8.03
C ASN A 26 0.35 8.71 -7.87
N SER A 27 0.74 7.81 -8.79
CA SER A 27 0.47 6.38 -8.71
C SER A 27 1.72 5.56 -8.39
N GLY A 28 1.52 4.38 -7.81
CA GLY A 28 2.60 3.45 -7.49
C GLY A 28 2.15 2.00 -7.54
N ILE A 29 3.10 1.10 -7.29
CA ILE A 29 2.86 -0.35 -7.24
C ILE A 29 3.31 -0.85 -5.87
N LEU A 30 2.42 -1.53 -5.14
CA LEU A 30 2.77 -2.32 -3.96
C LEU A 30 2.97 -3.78 -4.39
N ILE A 31 3.92 -4.44 -3.75
CA ILE A 31 4.26 -5.83 -4.02
C ILE A 31 3.68 -6.68 -2.91
N ILE A 32 2.94 -7.71 -3.26
CA ILE A 32 2.43 -8.70 -2.33
C ILE A 32 3.21 -10.01 -2.51
N GLN A 33 3.71 -10.58 -1.43
CA GLN A 33 4.25 -11.93 -1.46
C GLN A 33 3.07 -12.90 -1.49
N ASP A 34 2.88 -13.54 -2.63
CA ASP A 34 1.92 -14.61 -2.88
C ASP A 34 2.47 -15.96 -2.43
N GLU A 35 1.57 -16.90 -2.15
CA GLU A 35 1.90 -18.21 -1.53
C GLU A 35 2.68 -19.15 -2.47
N GLU A 36 2.85 -18.83 -3.76
CA GLU A 36 3.59 -19.64 -4.75
C GLU A 36 5.13 -19.67 -4.55
N VAL A 37 5.63 -19.35 -3.35
CA VAL A 37 7.06 -19.44 -3.03
C VAL A 37 7.35 -20.08 -1.67
N ASP A 38 6.52 -21.03 -1.23
CA ASP A 38 6.99 -22.10 -0.35
C ASP A 38 7.66 -23.19 -1.20
N LEU A 39 8.80 -22.87 -1.80
CA LEU A 39 9.77 -23.90 -2.18
C LEU A 39 10.98 -23.66 -1.30
N THR A 40 11.11 -24.50 -0.26
CA THR A 40 12.25 -24.71 0.66
C THR A 40 12.14 -24.24 2.12
N CYS A 41 11.03 -24.50 2.83
CA CYS A 41 11.14 -24.64 4.30
C CYS A 41 10.14 -25.67 4.86
N CYS A 42 10.67 -26.85 5.21
CA CYS A 42 9.95 -27.92 5.89
C CYS A 42 9.86 -27.63 7.41
N PHE A 43 8.71 -27.96 8.02
CA PHE A 43 8.41 -28.02 9.46
C PHE A 43 8.16 -26.70 10.24
N CYS A 44 6.89 -26.29 10.28
CA CYS A 44 6.12 -25.91 11.49
C CYS A 44 6.78 -25.09 12.64
N CYS A 45 7.51 -24.02 12.39
CA CYS A 45 7.87 -23.03 13.42
C CYS A 45 7.79 -21.61 12.84
N SER A 46 7.29 -20.65 13.62
CA SER A 46 7.14 -19.23 13.30
C SER A 46 8.22 -18.69 12.35
N LYS A 47 7.88 -18.65 11.05
CA LYS A 47 8.78 -18.43 9.90
C LYS A 47 9.34 -17.00 9.89
N ILE A 48 10.56 -16.80 10.38
CA ILE A 48 11.34 -15.60 10.04
C ILE A 48 12.00 -15.89 8.70
N ASP A 49 11.47 -15.34 7.62
CA ASP A 49 12.04 -15.48 6.27
C ASP A 49 12.99 -14.31 5.99
N PHE A 50 14.11 -14.56 5.32
CA PHE A 50 15.02 -13.49 4.90
C PHE A 50 14.74 -13.07 3.47
N VAL A 51 14.40 -11.79 3.26
CA VAL A 51 14.33 -11.21 1.93
C VAL A 51 15.71 -10.71 1.54
N LYS A 52 16.28 -11.34 0.50
CA LYS A 52 17.60 -11.01 -0.05
C LYS A 52 17.51 -10.17 -1.32
N ASP A 53 16.36 -10.21 -1.99
CA ASP A 53 16.14 -9.57 -3.28
C ASP A 53 15.10 -8.46 -3.21
N LEU A 54 15.26 -7.48 -4.08
CA LEU A 54 14.30 -6.43 -4.34
C LEU A 54 13.35 -6.85 -5.48
N PRO A 55 12.10 -6.37 -5.47
CA PRO A 55 11.50 -5.43 -4.53
C PRO A 55 11.02 -6.07 -3.21
N PHE A 56 10.98 -5.28 -2.13
CA PHE A 56 10.43 -5.75 -0.86
C PHE A 56 8.90 -5.93 -0.90
N PRO A 57 8.34 -6.99 -0.29
CA PRO A 57 6.89 -7.17 -0.18
C PRO A 57 6.27 -6.28 0.91
N GLN A 58 5.16 -5.61 0.59
CA GLN A 58 4.45 -4.69 1.47
C GLN A 58 3.38 -5.37 2.36
N ASN A 59 3.07 -6.64 2.11
CA ASN A 59 2.20 -7.47 2.97
C ASN A 59 2.98 -8.20 4.10
N LYS A 60 4.27 -7.92 4.28
CA LYS A 60 5.12 -8.48 5.33
C LYS A 60 5.60 -7.40 6.31
N ASN A 61 5.90 -7.81 7.54
CA ASN A 61 6.62 -7.00 8.51
C ASN A 61 8.11 -7.16 8.29
N LEU A 62 8.80 -6.06 7.96
CA LEU A 62 10.22 -6.05 7.69
C LEU A 62 10.98 -5.54 8.91
N THR A 63 12.09 -6.19 9.20
CA THR A 63 13.00 -5.85 10.29
C THR A 63 14.42 -5.86 9.74
N VAL A 64 15.05 -4.69 9.76
CA VAL A 64 16.43 -4.49 9.30
C VAL A 64 17.35 -4.54 10.50
N SER A 65 18.27 -5.50 10.51
CA SER A 65 19.28 -5.63 11.56
C SER A 65 20.66 -5.35 10.98
N TYR A 66 21.43 -4.53 11.67
CA TYR A 66 22.79 -4.21 11.29
C TYR A 66 23.64 -3.95 12.53
N THR A 67 24.94 -4.08 12.35
CA THR A 67 25.92 -3.93 13.40
C THR A 67 26.67 -2.63 13.18
N THR A 68 26.83 -1.83 14.24
CA THR A 68 27.69 -0.64 14.23
C THR A 68 28.71 -0.73 15.34
N SER A 69 29.87 -0.12 15.11
CA SER A 69 30.91 0.00 16.11
C SER A 69 30.86 1.41 16.68
N THR A 70 30.74 1.51 18.00
CA THR A 70 30.82 2.79 18.71
C THR A 70 32.28 3.25 18.80
N ALA A 71 32.49 4.53 19.12
CA ALA A 71 33.83 5.14 19.15
C ALA A 71 34.79 4.48 20.17
N ASP A 72 34.26 3.77 21.16
CA ASP A 72 34.98 2.98 22.16
C ASP A 72 35.30 1.53 21.70
N GLY A 73 34.98 1.18 20.45
CA GLY A 73 35.24 -0.14 19.87
C GLY A 73 34.20 -1.21 20.23
N GLN A 74 33.16 -0.87 21.00
CA GLN A 74 32.06 -1.80 21.24
C GLN A 74 31.23 -2.01 19.98
N THR A 75 30.80 -3.23 19.78
CA THR A 75 29.99 -3.62 18.63
C THR A 75 28.54 -3.78 19.08
N ILE A 76 27.66 -2.89 18.61
CA ILE A 76 26.24 -2.89 18.94
C ILE A 76 25.40 -3.40 17.76
N ASN A 77 24.40 -4.23 18.06
CA ASN A 77 23.42 -4.69 17.09
C ASN A 77 22.18 -3.81 17.17
N ILE A 78 21.91 -3.06 16.10
CA ILE A 78 20.73 -2.21 15.99
C ILE A 78 19.70 -2.92 15.11
N THR A 79 18.44 -2.88 15.55
CA THR A 79 17.33 -3.50 14.84
C THR A 79 16.22 -2.47 14.64
N ASN A 80 15.99 -2.13 13.37
CA ASN A 80 14.99 -1.15 12.96
C ASN A 80 13.78 -1.85 12.36
N GLN A 81 12.59 -1.48 12.84
CA GLN A 81 11.33 -2.03 12.37
C GLN A 81 10.63 -1.00 11.47
N VAL A 82 10.87 -1.12 10.17
CA VAL A 82 10.46 -0.12 9.20
C VAL A 82 9.50 -0.70 8.15
N ILE A 83 8.81 0.19 7.46
CA ILE A 83 8.03 -0.13 6.25
C ILE A 83 8.69 0.57 5.08
N PHE A 84 8.96 -0.21 4.03
CA PHE A 84 9.43 0.29 2.75
C PHE A 84 8.22 0.46 1.82
N ILE A 85 7.91 1.71 1.49
CA ILE A 85 6.80 2.05 0.58
C ILE A 85 7.43 2.57 -0.72
N PRO A 86 7.23 1.89 -1.87
CA PRO A 86 7.78 2.32 -3.15
C PRO A 86 7.42 3.76 -3.48
N VAL A 87 8.37 4.54 -3.99
CA VAL A 87 8.12 5.94 -4.35
C VAL A 87 7.14 6.02 -5.53
N LEU A 88 6.24 7.01 -5.48
CA LEU A 88 5.26 7.25 -6.53
C LEU A 88 5.92 7.66 -7.85
N ASN A 89 5.27 7.35 -8.96
CA ASN A 89 5.69 7.72 -10.33
C ASN A 89 7.05 7.15 -10.77
N GLN A 90 7.58 6.16 -10.05
CA GLN A 90 8.87 5.53 -10.36
C GLN A 90 8.67 4.03 -10.65
N PRO A 91 9.42 3.45 -11.60
CA PRO A 91 9.42 2.00 -11.80
C PRO A 91 10.04 1.31 -10.57
N LEU A 92 9.64 0.07 -10.32
CA LEU A 92 10.18 -0.71 -9.19
C LEU A 92 11.69 -0.98 -9.33
N SER A 93 12.21 -1.00 -10.55
CA SER A 93 13.66 -1.14 -10.80
C SER A 93 14.49 0.05 -10.30
N SER A 94 13.86 1.20 -10.00
CA SER A 94 14.53 2.33 -9.35
C SER A 94 14.97 2.00 -7.92
N ASN A 95 14.39 0.97 -7.30
CA ASN A 95 14.62 0.60 -5.90
C ASN A 95 14.46 1.76 -4.92
N ARG A 96 13.61 2.74 -5.24
CA ARG A 96 13.35 3.90 -4.39
C ARG A 96 12.17 3.68 -3.47
N TYR A 97 12.38 3.92 -2.18
CA TYR A 97 11.39 3.72 -1.13
C TYR A 97 11.35 4.89 -0.17
N TYR A 98 10.17 5.20 0.35
CA TYR A 98 10.01 5.87 1.62
C TYR A 98 10.22 4.87 2.75
N VAL A 99 10.96 5.25 3.78
CA VAL A 99 11.29 4.39 4.93
C VAL A 99 10.58 4.94 6.16
N ILE A 100 9.51 4.25 6.58
CA ILE A 100 8.62 4.70 7.64
C ILE A 100 8.79 3.85 8.89
N GLU A 101 8.90 4.48 10.06
CA GLU A 101 9.00 3.77 11.33
C GLU A 101 7.69 3.06 11.71
N ARG A 102 7.75 1.75 11.92
CA ARG A 102 6.56 0.93 12.23
C ARG A 102 6.22 0.94 13.72
N GLN A 103 7.23 1.09 14.57
CA GLN A 103 7.11 0.98 16.03
C GLN A 103 7.96 2.04 16.74
N GLY A 104 7.89 2.06 18.08
CA GLY A 104 8.70 2.95 18.90
C GLY A 104 8.16 4.37 19.06
N LYS A 105 9.04 5.27 19.50
CA LYS A 105 8.75 6.70 19.74
C LYS A 105 8.28 7.37 18.45
N HIS A 106 9.04 7.15 17.38
CA HIS A 106 8.91 7.72 16.04
C HIS A 106 7.89 7.02 15.13
N LYS A 107 7.01 6.17 15.69
CA LYS A 107 6.05 5.40 14.90
C LYS A 107 5.23 6.29 13.97
N GLY A 108 5.25 5.97 12.68
CA GLY A 108 4.53 6.67 11.62
C GLY A 108 5.33 7.80 10.96
N GLU A 109 6.52 8.11 11.46
CA GLU A 109 7.41 9.14 10.92
C GLU A 109 8.31 8.57 9.82
N ALA A 110 8.71 9.43 8.89
CA ALA A 110 9.59 9.12 7.78
C ALA A 110 11.05 9.38 8.17
N ASN A 111 11.93 8.46 7.78
CA ASN A 111 13.36 8.67 7.84
C ASN A 111 13.81 9.63 6.73
N THR A 112 14.97 10.26 6.91
CA THR A 112 15.60 11.09 5.88
C THR A 112 17.03 10.64 5.60
N ASN A 113 17.42 10.78 4.33
CA ASN A 113 18.74 10.52 3.79
C ASN A 113 19.68 11.68 4.18
N ALA A 114 20.98 11.39 4.20
CA ALA A 114 22.00 12.42 4.36
C ALA A 114 22.08 13.32 3.14
N LYS A 115 22.43 14.60 3.36
CA LYS A 115 22.76 15.49 2.26
C LYS A 115 24.10 15.02 1.66
N GLU A 116 24.35 15.37 0.40
CA GLU A 116 25.57 14.91 -0.30
C GLU A 116 26.87 15.34 0.40
N GLU A 117 26.79 16.38 1.24
CA GLU A 117 27.87 16.96 2.05
C GLU A 117 28.16 16.17 3.35
N ASP A 118 27.29 15.24 3.75
CA ASP A 118 27.44 14.46 4.98
C ASP A 118 28.25 13.17 4.72
N GLU A 119 29.51 13.11 5.17
CA GLU A 119 30.43 11.96 5.01
C GLU A 119 30.12 10.76 5.93
N THR A 120 28.85 10.42 6.17
CA THR A 120 28.47 9.36 7.12
C THR A 120 28.07 8.03 6.47
N THR A 121 28.54 6.95 7.09
CA THR A 121 28.24 5.56 6.73
C THR A 121 26.85 5.16 7.25
N CYS A 122 26.04 4.55 6.37
CA CYS A 122 24.62 4.21 6.54
C CYS A 122 24.20 3.39 7.78
N CYS A 123 23.19 3.87 8.52
CA CYS A 123 22.48 3.16 9.61
C CYS A 123 21.42 2.14 9.16
N PHE A 124 21.47 1.65 7.92
CA PHE A 124 20.64 0.53 7.45
C PHE A 124 21.43 -0.42 6.53
N GLY A 125 22.69 -0.11 6.21
CA GLY A 125 23.48 -0.78 5.18
C GLY A 125 22.98 -0.60 3.73
N PHE A 126 21.99 0.28 3.48
CA PHE A 126 21.31 0.41 2.19
C PHE A 126 21.41 1.79 1.49
N CYS A 127 21.63 2.92 2.19
CA CYS A 127 21.73 4.29 1.62
C CYS A 127 22.46 5.28 2.55
N ARG A 128 22.89 6.47 2.09
CA ARG A 128 23.35 7.52 3.04
C ARG A 128 22.21 7.85 4.04
N HIS A 129 22.50 7.98 5.32
CA HIS A 129 21.53 8.32 6.37
C HIS A 129 22.17 9.40 7.22
N ASN A 130 21.45 10.48 7.50
CA ASN A 130 21.96 11.51 8.41
C ASN A 130 21.67 11.07 9.85
N PRO A 131 22.67 10.63 10.63
CA PRO A 131 22.45 10.16 12.00
C PRO A 131 21.99 11.29 12.93
N ASP A 132 22.21 12.55 12.56
CA ASP A 132 21.84 13.73 13.35
C ASP A 132 20.39 14.16 13.12
N LYS A 133 19.69 13.55 12.15
CA LYS A 133 18.30 13.88 11.82
C LYS A 133 17.35 12.76 12.25
N GLU A 134 16.63 12.99 13.35
CA GLU A 134 15.54 12.10 13.80
C GLU A 134 14.45 11.95 12.71
N PRO A 135 13.71 10.82 12.69
CA PRO A 135 12.54 10.69 11.84
C PRO A 135 11.56 11.85 12.05
N GLN A 136 10.90 12.26 10.98
CA GLN A 136 10.02 13.44 10.95
C GLN A 136 8.67 13.13 10.31
N SER A 137 7.74 14.09 10.37
CA SER A 137 6.48 13.98 9.65
C SER A 137 6.73 13.88 8.15
N PHE A 138 6.08 12.93 7.49
CA PHE A 138 6.24 12.67 6.06
C PHE A 138 5.91 13.90 5.21
N ASP A 139 6.82 14.26 4.30
CA ASP A 139 6.61 15.24 3.24
C ASP A 139 6.89 14.60 1.87
N PRO A 140 5.86 14.36 1.03
CA PRO A 140 6.05 13.75 -0.28
C PRO A 140 6.92 14.57 -1.24
N LYS A 141 7.17 15.85 -0.95
CA LYS A 141 8.04 16.73 -1.74
C LYS A 141 9.50 16.71 -1.28
N ASP A 142 9.79 16.16 -0.10
CA ASP A 142 11.15 16.05 0.38
C ASP A 142 11.88 14.92 -0.37
N VAL A 143 12.82 15.31 -1.23
CA VAL A 143 13.64 14.37 -2.01
C VAL A 143 14.55 13.54 -1.10
N TYR A 144 14.87 14.02 0.10
CA TYR A 144 15.70 13.31 1.06
C TYR A 144 14.93 12.23 1.81
N GLU A 145 13.59 12.21 1.75
CA GLU A 145 12.79 11.10 2.30
C GLU A 145 12.76 9.88 1.35
N GLN A 146 13.37 9.99 0.17
CA GLN A 146 13.45 8.92 -0.83
C GLN A 146 14.80 8.21 -0.77
N PHE A 147 14.75 6.92 -0.46
CA PHE A 147 15.92 6.06 -0.30
C PHE A 147 16.07 5.12 -1.48
N GLU A 148 17.19 5.21 -2.19
CA GLU A 148 17.57 4.22 -3.20
C GLU A 148 18.26 3.02 -2.53
N ILE A 149 17.54 1.93 -2.39
CA ILE A 149 18.02 0.73 -1.70
C ILE A 149 18.92 -0.08 -2.63
N CYS A 150 20.19 -0.18 -2.27
CA CYS A 150 21.15 -1.03 -2.98
C CYS A 150 21.00 -2.50 -2.57
N LYS A 151 21.15 -3.45 -3.51
CA LYS A 151 21.25 -4.87 -3.15
C LYS A 151 22.49 -5.08 -2.28
N SER A 152 22.30 -5.45 -1.02
CA SER A 152 23.40 -5.71 -0.08
C SER A 152 23.44 -7.18 0.34
N LYS A 153 24.58 -7.61 0.88
CA LYS A 153 24.74 -8.96 1.44
C LYS A 153 24.08 -9.12 2.82
N ARG A 154 23.45 -8.07 3.36
CA ARG A 154 22.83 -8.07 4.70
C ARG A 154 21.37 -8.52 4.62
N PHE A 155 20.90 -9.11 5.71
CA PHE A 155 19.62 -9.80 5.74
C PHE A 155 18.50 -8.87 6.21
N VAL A 156 17.46 -8.69 5.39
CA VAL A 156 16.18 -8.14 5.86
C VAL A 156 15.36 -9.32 6.34
N SER A 157 15.09 -9.37 7.64
CA SER A 157 14.22 -10.39 8.22
C SER A 157 12.76 -9.98 8.04
N THR A 158 11.90 -10.95 7.77
CA THR A 158 10.50 -10.73 7.47
C THR A 158 9.63 -11.66 8.29
N SER A 159 8.45 -11.17 8.64
CA SER A 159 7.42 -11.98 9.30
C SER A 159 6.06 -11.62 8.72
N THR A 160 5.13 -12.57 8.77
CA THR A 160 3.76 -12.33 8.29
C THR A 160 3.07 -11.29 9.18
N ALA A 161 2.51 -10.24 8.56
CA ALA A 161 1.62 -9.31 9.22
C ALA A 161 0.34 -10.04 9.64
N ARG A 162 -0.05 -9.95 10.91
CA ARG A 162 -1.29 -10.57 11.44
C ARG A 162 -2.38 -9.54 11.74
N ASP A 163 -2.03 -8.26 11.63
CA ASP A 163 -2.84 -7.09 11.95
C ASP A 163 -3.54 -6.50 10.73
N PHE A 164 -3.20 -6.94 9.52
CA PHE A 164 -3.93 -6.57 8.30
C PHE A 164 -3.74 -7.64 7.23
N GLU A 165 -4.58 -7.59 6.21
CA GLU A 165 -4.40 -8.35 4.97
C GLU A 165 -4.33 -7.39 3.77
N LEU A 166 -3.28 -7.48 2.97
CA LEU A 166 -3.11 -6.69 1.74
C LEU A 166 -3.30 -7.64 0.56
N LYS A 167 -4.40 -7.46 -0.17
CA LYS A 167 -4.83 -8.34 -1.26
C LYS A 167 -4.44 -7.79 -2.62
N GLU A 168 -4.77 -8.53 -3.67
CA GLU A 168 -4.66 -8.01 -5.02
C GLU A 168 -5.68 -6.88 -5.26
N ALA A 169 -5.17 -5.72 -5.64
CA ALA A 169 -5.90 -4.53 -6.03
C ALA A 169 -5.72 -4.30 -7.54
N ALA A 170 -6.77 -4.65 -8.28
CA ALA A 170 -6.82 -4.66 -9.73
C ALA A 170 -7.58 -3.44 -10.28
N GLY A 171 -7.45 -2.27 -9.64
CA GLY A 171 -8.15 -1.05 -10.05
C GLY A 171 -7.88 -0.57 -11.48
N LEU A 172 -6.96 -1.20 -12.21
CA LEU A 172 -6.62 -0.92 -13.62
C LEU A 172 -7.19 -1.97 -14.60
N ASP A 173 -7.96 -2.93 -14.10
CA ASP A 173 -8.63 -3.92 -14.94
C ASP A 173 -9.69 -3.22 -15.81
N ARG A 174 -9.45 -3.23 -17.14
CA ARG A 174 -10.33 -2.60 -18.12
C ARG A 174 -11.70 -3.27 -18.21
N ASN A 175 -11.76 -4.59 -18.06
CA ASN A 175 -13.00 -5.33 -18.09
C ASN A 175 -13.83 -5.00 -16.85
N LEU A 176 -13.19 -4.95 -15.69
CA LEU A 176 -13.84 -4.57 -14.44
C LEU A 176 -14.39 -3.14 -14.53
N ARG A 177 -13.60 -2.18 -15.04
CA ARG A 177 -14.00 -0.77 -15.25
C ARG A 177 -15.13 -0.56 -16.26
N ALA A 178 -15.28 -1.48 -17.21
CA ALA A 178 -16.32 -1.42 -18.24
C ALA A 178 -17.64 -2.07 -17.79
N ARG A 179 -17.66 -2.77 -16.64
CA ARG A 179 -18.89 -3.33 -16.08
C ARG A 179 -19.87 -2.21 -15.80
N LEU A 180 -21.13 -2.42 -16.14
CA LEU A 180 -22.20 -1.50 -15.80
C LEU A 180 -23.01 -2.06 -14.63
N PRO A 181 -23.54 -1.19 -13.75
CA PRO A 181 -24.50 -1.62 -12.73
C PRO A 181 -25.75 -2.19 -13.39
N ASP A 182 -26.40 -3.14 -12.71
CA ASP A 182 -27.66 -3.67 -13.19
C ASP A 182 -28.72 -2.56 -13.29
N PHE A 183 -29.46 -2.58 -14.39
CA PHE A 183 -30.52 -1.62 -14.67
C PHE A 183 -31.87 -1.99 -14.01
N HIS A 184 -31.92 -3.08 -13.24
CA HIS A 184 -33.12 -3.52 -12.54
C HIS A 184 -33.41 -2.62 -11.33
N LEU A 185 -34.16 -1.56 -11.57
CA LEU A 185 -34.57 -0.58 -10.58
C LEU A 185 -36.06 -0.66 -10.34
N PRO A 186 -36.53 -0.96 -9.10
CA PRO A 186 -37.90 -0.69 -8.71
C PRO A 186 -38.20 0.80 -8.96
N LEU A 187 -39.37 1.12 -9.51
CA LEU A 187 -39.79 2.50 -9.82
C LEU A 187 -39.77 3.45 -8.60
N SER A 188 -39.73 2.90 -7.38
CA SER A 188 -39.61 3.65 -6.13
C SER A 188 -38.18 4.09 -5.79
N GLN A 189 -37.14 3.54 -6.45
CA GLN A 189 -35.74 3.82 -6.15
C GLN A 189 -35.14 4.83 -7.13
N ARG A 190 -34.50 5.87 -6.58
CA ARG A 190 -33.82 6.93 -7.35
C ARG A 190 -32.39 6.61 -7.77
N SER A 191 -31.85 5.46 -7.35
CA SER A 191 -30.49 5.03 -7.69
C SER A 191 -30.31 3.51 -7.59
N SER A 192 -29.43 2.95 -8.40
CA SER A 192 -29.12 1.51 -8.36
C SER A 192 -28.23 1.14 -7.19
N ALA A 193 -28.18 -0.17 -6.91
CA ALA A 193 -27.08 -0.71 -6.12
C ALA A 193 -25.75 -0.34 -6.79
N PRO A 194 -24.74 0.08 -6.01
CA PRO A 194 -23.42 0.35 -6.55
C PRO A 194 -22.70 -0.94 -6.93
N VAL A 195 -21.87 -0.87 -7.96
CA VAL A 195 -20.94 -1.94 -8.35
C VAL A 195 -19.52 -1.40 -8.22
N VAL A 196 -18.68 -2.13 -7.48
CA VAL A 196 -17.25 -1.83 -7.39
C VAL A 196 -16.58 -2.26 -8.69
N VAL A 197 -15.95 -1.31 -9.36
CA VAL A 197 -15.30 -1.50 -10.66
C VAL A 197 -13.79 -1.22 -10.65
N GLY A 198 -13.24 -0.98 -9.46
CA GLY A 198 -11.81 -0.90 -9.25
C GLY A 198 -11.47 -0.73 -7.78
N ASN A 199 -10.31 -1.24 -7.38
CA ASN A 199 -9.77 -1.07 -6.03
C ASN A 199 -8.27 -0.76 -6.06
N TRP A 200 -7.83 0.01 -5.07
CA TRP A 200 -6.45 0.43 -4.84
C TRP A 200 -6.17 0.48 -3.35
N TYR A 201 -4.90 0.58 -3.01
CA TYR A 201 -4.47 0.91 -1.65
C TYR A 201 -3.81 2.27 -1.57
N CYS A 202 -4.03 2.95 -0.44
CA CYS A 202 -3.38 4.21 -0.10
C CYS A 202 -2.65 4.05 1.23
N PRO A 203 -1.30 4.11 1.25
CA PRO A 203 -0.56 4.11 2.50
C PRO A 203 -0.98 5.28 3.40
N PHE A 204 -1.05 5.02 4.71
CA PHE A 204 -1.58 5.97 5.70
C PHE A 204 -0.90 7.36 5.64
N MET A 205 0.41 7.39 5.35
CA MET A 205 1.21 8.62 5.22
C MET A 205 0.67 9.64 4.19
N PHE A 206 -0.15 9.20 3.21
CA PHE A 206 -0.77 10.08 2.23
C PHE A 206 -2.17 10.59 2.65
N ILE A 207 -2.70 10.12 3.78
CA ILE A 207 -4.04 10.43 4.28
C ILE A 207 -3.93 11.28 5.55
N LYS A 208 -4.71 12.36 5.64
CA LYS A 208 -4.75 13.26 6.80
C LYS A 208 -5.96 12.93 7.69
N GLU A 209 -5.82 11.95 8.58
CA GLU A 209 -6.90 11.47 9.47
C GLU A 209 -6.55 11.56 10.96
N GLY A 210 -5.82 12.61 11.36
CA GLY A 210 -5.44 12.88 12.75
C GLY A 210 -3.94 12.74 12.98
N LYS A 211 -3.54 12.24 14.15
CA LYS A 211 -2.13 12.06 14.50
C LYS A 211 -1.54 10.84 13.78
N LEU A 212 -0.38 11.00 13.14
CA LEU A 212 0.29 9.96 12.35
C LEU A 212 0.46 8.64 13.12
N LYS A 213 0.91 8.75 14.38
CA LYS A 213 1.14 7.59 15.25
C LYS A 213 -0.13 6.77 15.52
N ASP A 214 -1.26 7.45 15.69
CA ASP A 214 -2.56 6.81 15.92
C ASP A 214 -3.07 6.18 14.64
N GLN A 215 -2.98 6.92 13.53
CA GLN A 215 -3.38 6.44 12.21
C GLN A 215 -2.63 5.16 11.81
N MET A 216 -1.30 5.18 11.96
CA MET A 216 -0.43 4.04 11.73
C MET A 216 -0.69 2.87 12.71
N SER A 217 -1.25 3.14 13.89
CA SER A 217 -1.68 2.10 14.83
C SER A 217 -2.99 1.44 14.45
N ILE A 218 -3.83 2.15 13.71
CA ILE A 218 -5.13 1.67 13.26
C ILE A 218 -4.98 0.90 11.95
N SER A 219 -4.31 1.49 10.96
CA SER A 219 -4.16 0.89 9.63
C SER A 219 -2.93 1.41 8.90
N ARG A 220 -2.20 0.50 8.24
CA ARG A 220 -1.00 0.83 7.44
C ARG A 220 -1.36 1.24 6.01
N TYR A 221 -2.42 0.62 5.48
CA TYR A 221 -2.96 0.88 4.15
C TYR A 221 -4.47 1.01 4.24
N TYR A 222 -5.00 1.94 3.47
CA TYR A 222 -6.43 2.20 3.32
C TYR A 222 -6.88 1.66 1.99
N GLU A 223 -7.98 0.90 1.97
CA GLU A 223 -8.59 0.49 0.71
C GLU A 223 -9.39 1.65 0.10
N MET A 224 -9.19 1.84 -1.19
CA MET A 224 -9.85 2.83 -2.02
C MET A 224 -10.61 2.10 -3.11
N THR A 225 -11.92 2.34 -3.23
CA THR A 225 -12.76 1.70 -4.24
C THR A 225 -13.32 2.74 -5.21
N LEU A 226 -13.46 2.32 -6.47
CA LEU A 226 -14.22 3.05 -7.49
C LEU A 226 -15.55 2.33 -7.66
N GLU A 227 -16.63 3.02 -7.33
CA GLU A 227 -17.99 2.52 -7.47
C GLU A 227 -18.72 3.22 -8.62
N GLN A 228 -19.54 2.44 -9.31
CA GLN A 228 -20.47 2.91 -10.32
C GLN A 228 -21.89 2.61 -9.90
N ARG A 229 -22.81 3.55 -10.15
CA ARG A 229 -24.24 3.35 -10.00
C ARG A 229 -25.03 4.19 -10.99
N TRP A 230 -26.24 3.76 -11.31
CA TRP A 230 -27.22 4.58 -12.01
C TRP A 230 -27.87 5.55 -11.04
N GLU A 231 -27.99 6.82 -11.42
CA GLU A 231 -28.70 7.85 -10.68
C GLU A 231 -29.80 8.43 -11.58
N GLN A 232 -31.04 8.40 -11.08
CA GLN A 232 -32.17 8.98 -11.78
C GLN A 232 -32.03 10.50 -11.77
N ILE A 233 -32.12 11.12 -12.94
CA ILE A 233 -32.05 12.57 -13.10
C ILE A 233 -33.38 13.17 -13.56
N PHE A 234 -34.30 12.35 -14.06
CA PHE A 234 -35.62 12.80 -14.47
C PHE A 234 -36.65 11.66 -14.39
N ALA A 235 -37.89 12.00 -14.02
CA ALA A 235 -39.07 11.15 -14.18
C ALA A 235 -40.22 12.01 -14.72
N SER A 236 -40.92 11.49 -15.73
CA SER A 236 -42.19 12.05 -16.19
C SER A 236 -43.18 10.93 -16.44
N GLU A 237 -44.40 11.14 -15.96
CA GLU A 237 -45.53 10.27 -16.25
C GLU A 237 -46.28 10.88 -17.43
N TYR A 238 -46.59 10.07 -18.45
CA TYR A 238 -47.46 10.48 -19.54
C TYR A 238 -48.78 9.73 -19.40
N ASN A 239 -49.90 10.45 -19.41
CA ASN A 239 -51.22 9.83 -19.43
C ASN A 239 -51.54 9.47 -20.88
N SER A 240 -51.47 8.19 -21.22
CA SER A 240 -51.95 7.67 -22.49
C SER A 240 -53.16 6.76 -22.26
N SER A 241 -54.03 6.65 -23.25
CA SER A 241 -55.24 5.82 -23.17
C SER A 241 -54.97 4.31 -23.05
N GLU A 242 -53.72 3.87 -23.24
CA GLU A 242 -53.30 2.45 -23.18
C GLU A 242 -52.43 2.13 -21.94
N GLY A 243 -52.38 3.04 -20.96
CA GLY A 243 -51.59 2.92 -19.74
C GLY A 243 -50.81 4.20 -19.44
N ASN A 244 -50.20 4.28 -18.26
CA ASN A 244 -49.36 5.41 -17.88
C ASN A 244 -47.88 5.06 -18.14
N PRO A 245 -47.33 5.27 -19.36
CA PRO A 245 -45.90 5.11 -19.58
C PRO A 245 -45.12 6.13 -18.74
N VAL A 246 -44.17 5.62 -17.96
CA VAL A 246 -43.24 6.42 -17.16
C VAL A 246 -41.93 6.53 -17.91
N MET A 247 -41.54 7.75 -18.31
CA MET A 247 -40.22 8.02 -18.85
C MET A 247 -39.25 8.28 -17.71
N LEU A 248 -38.21 7.47 -17.60
CA LEU A 248 -37.12 7.63 -16.63
C LEU A 248 -35.81 7.90 -17.36
N LEU A 249 -35.09 8.94 -16.95
CA LEU A 249 -33.75 9.23 -17.44
C LEU A 249 -32.74 8.99 -16.31
N PHE A 250 -31.73 8.19 -16.60
CA PHE A 250 -30.65 7.87 -15.67
C PHE A 250 -29.31 8.38 -16.22
N ARG A 251 -28.40 8.73 -15.32
CA ARG A 251 -26.99 8.97 -15.65
C ARG A 251 -26.10 7.98 -14.90
N GLU A 252 -24.98 7.63 -15.51
CA GLU A 252 -23.92 6.91 -14.83
C GLU A 252 -23.20 7.86 -13.87
N LYS A 253 -23.11 7.49 -12.59
CA LYS A 253 -22.34 8.22 -11.59
C LYS A 253 -21.16 7.36 -11.14
N ARG A 254 -19.96 7.92 -11.23
CA ARG A 254 -18.71 7.31 -10.73
C ARG A 254 -18.30 8.02 -9.46
N LEU A 255 -18.07 7.27 -8.39
CA LEU A 255 -17.62 7.80 -7.11
C LEU A 255 -16.36 7.05 -6.67
N LEU A 256 -15.29 7.78 -6.42
CA LEU A 256 -14.16 7.28 -5.66
C LEU A 256 -14.50 7.42 -4.19
N LEU A 257 -14.66 6.30 -3.49
CA LEU A 257 -14.94 6.28 -2.06
C LEU A 257 -13.66 5.98 -1.29
N GLN A 258 -13.42 6.80 -0.27
CA GLN A 258 -12.60 6.52 0.92
C GLN A 258 -13.60 5.92 1.94
N VAL A 259 -13.40 4.88 2.76
CA VAL A 259 -12.26 4.16 3.31
C VAL A 259 -12.84 2.88 3.89
N GLU A 260 -12.29 1.71 3.59
CA GLU A 260 -12.22 0.66 4.60
C GLU A 260 -10.83 0.68 5.22
N LYS A 261 -10.77 0.93 6.53
CA LYS A 261 -9.54 0.77 7.30
C LYS A 261 -9.26 -0.72 7.29
N LEU A 262 -8.06 -1.13 6.89
CA LEU A 262 -7.63 -2.50 7.16
C LEU A 262 -7.37 -2.58 8.67
N HIS A 263 -8.36 -3.05 9.41
CA HIS A 263 -8.37 -3.01 10.87
C HIS A 263 -7.40 -4.04 11.44
N ARG A 264 -6.71 -3.64 12.52
CA ARG A 264 -6.09 -4.57 13.45
C ARG A 264 -7.16 -5.47 14.05
N THR A 265 -7.16 -6.75 13.72
CA THR A 265 -7.99 -7.75 14.42
C THR A 265 -7.53 -7.75 15.88
N LYS A 266 -8.30 -7.11 16.77
CA LYS A 266 -8.14 -7.35 18.20
C LYS A 266 -8.49 -8.82 18.39
N GLY A 267 -7.55 -9.60 18.92
CA GLY A 267 -7.79 -11.01 19.20
C GLY A 267 -9.09 -11.15 19.98
N MET A 268 -10.03 -11.94 19.43
CA MET A 268 -11.09 -12.52 20.22
C MET A 268 -10.42 -13.39 21.27
N GLN A 269 -10.33 -12.88 22.50
CA GLN A 269 -10.32 -13.77 23.65
C GLN A 269 -11.70 -14.40 23.69
N LEU A 270 -11.77 -15.66 23.24
CA LEU A 270 -12.82 -16.56 23.71
C LEU A 270 -12.55 -16.73 25.21
N MET A 271 -13.29 -16.01 26.05
CA MET A 271 -13.43 -16.40 27.44
C MET A 271 -14.37 -17.61 27.45
N GLY A 272 -13.81 -18.76 27.82
CA GLY A 272 -14.59 -19.91 28.30
C GLY A 272 -15.10 -19.68 29.71
#